data_AF-A0A0S7XQ19-F1
#
_entry.id   AF-A0A0S7XQ19-F1
#
_cell.length_a   1.000
_cell.length_b   1.000
_cell.length_c   1.000
_cell.angle_alpha   90.00
_cell.angle_beta   90.00
_cell.angle_gamma   90.00
#
_symmetry.space_group_name_H-M   'P 1'
#
loop_
_entity.id
_entity.type
_entity.pdbx_description
1 polymer ?
#
loop_
_entity_poly.entity_id
_entity_poly.type
_entity_poly.pdbx_seq_one_letter_code
_entity_poly.pdbx_strand_id
1 'polypeptide(L)' 'SEVRIRAIVEGIRETLEAERWHPLSVEGLARAGWVLLDYGGLVVHVMAPAEREYYDLERLWGDARRVPLEGE' A
#
# COMPACT_ATOMS: atom_id res chain seq x y z
N SER A 1 6.58 -1.92 12.58
CA SER A 1 7.01 -0.66 13.25
C SER A 1 6.34 0.49 12.53
N GLU A 2 5.65 1.37 13.26
CA GLU A 2 4.98 2.57 12.75
C GLU A 2 5.91 3.40 11.84
N VAL A 3 7.17 3.59 12.25
CA VAL A 3 8.17 4.35 11.49
C VAL A 3 8.39 3.74 10.10
N ARG A 4 8.42 2.41 9.99
CA ARG A 4 8.61 1.73 8.70
C ARG A 4 7.40 1.92 7.79
N ILE A 5 6.19 1.82 8.32
CA ILE A 5 4.95 2.04 7.54
C ILE A 5 4.95 3.47 7.01
N ARG A 6 5.22 4.45 7.88
CA ARG A 6 5.29 5.87 7.47
C ARG A 6 6.33 6.07 6.38
N ALA A 7 7.54 5.53 6.55
CA ALA A 7 8.61 5.67 5.56
C ALA A 7 8.24 5.05 4.20
N ILE A 8 7.55 3.90 4.18
CA ILE A 8 7.08 3.30 2.92
C ILE A 8 6.02 4.18 2.27
N VAL A 9 5.03 4.66 3.05
CA VAL A 9 3.97 5.54 2.55
C VAL A 9 4.54 6.83 1.98
N GLU A 10 5.48 7.47 2.68
CA GLU A 10 6.17 8.68 2.24
C GLU A 10 6.95 8.41 0.94
N GLY A 11 7.75 7.33 0.89
CA GLY A 11 8.52 7.00 -0.31
C GLY A 11 7.64 6.73 -1.55
N ILE A 12 6.49 6.06 -1.37
CA ILE A 12 5.52 5.85 -2.47
C ILE A 12 4.98 7.18 -2.95
N ARG A 13 4.58 8.05 -2.02
CA ARG A 13 4.02 9.36 -2.36
C ARG A 13 5.04 10.24 -3.07
N GLU A 14 6.26 10.37 -2.55
CA GLU A 14 7.34 11.15 -3.17
C GLU A 14 7.64 10.67 -4.59
N THR A 15 7.73 9.34 -4.78
CA THR A 15 7.98 8.74 -6.09
C THR A 15 6.86 9.06 -7.10
N LEU A 16 5.60 8.91 -6.69
CA LEU A 16 4.45 9.14 -7.57
C LEU A 16 4.16 10.63 -7.79
N GLU A 17 4.42 11.48 -6.79
CA GLU A 17 4.32 12.94 -6.90
C GLU A 17 5.32 13.47 -7.93
N ALA A 18 6.54 12.90 -8.02
CA ALA A 18 7.53 13.25 -9.06
C ALA A 18 7.02 12.96 -10.48
N GLU A 19 6.17 11.95 -10.65
CA GLU A 19 5.49 11.59 -11.90
C GLU A 19 4.13 12.31 -12.06
N ARG A 20 3.80 13.25 -11.16
CA ARG A 20 2.54 14.03 -11.12
C ARG A 20 1.28 13.22 -10.78
N TRP A 21 1.44 12.03 -10.20
CA TRP A 21 0.35 11.22 -9.68
C TRP A 21 0.09 11.56 -8.21
N HIS A 22 -1.15 11.95 -7.91
CA HIS A 22 -1.57 12.27 -6.55
C HIS A 22 -2.64 11.26 -6.11
N PRO A 23 -2.62 10.81 -4.85
CA PRO A 23 -3.68 9.95 -4.35
C PRO A 23 -5.01 10.71 -4.33
N LEU A 24 -6.08 10.03 -4.73
CA LEU A 24 -7.46 10.48 -4.56
C LEU A 24 -7.84 10.51 -3.09
N SER A 25 -7.38 9.52 -2.32
CA SER A 25 -7.55 9.46 -0.88
C SER A 25 -6.40 8.73 -0.20
N VAL A 26 -6.19 9.06 1.07
CA VAL A 26 -5.26 8.36 1.96
C VAL A 26 -6.01 8.06 3.23
N GLU A 27 -6.16 6.77 3.55
CA GLU A 27 -6.97 6.29 4.65
C GLU A 27 -6.11 5.51 5.66
N GLY A 28 -6.55 5.50 6.92
CA GLY A 28 -5.87 4.79 8.00
C GLY A 28 -4.72 5.58 8.63
N LEU A 29 -4.01 4.94 9.57
CA LEU A 29 -2.95 5.55 10.36
C LEU A 29 -1.78 4.58 10.49
N ALA A 30 -0.55 5.09 10.34
CA ALA A 30 0.65 4.27 10.47
C ALA A 30 0.76 3.55 11.83
N ARG A 31 0.32 4.21 12.91
CA ARG A 31 0.26 3.63 14.26
C ARG A 31 -0.74 2.47 14.38
N ALA A 32 -1.76 2.45 13.53
CA ALA A 32 -2.77 1.39 13.47
C ALA A 32 -2.32 0.20 12.60
N GLY A 33 -1.09 0.24 12.07
CA GLY A 33 -0.54 -0.87 11.30
C GLY A 33 -1.06 -0.98 9.87
N TRP A 34 -1.93 -0.08 9.42
CA TRP A 34 -2.49 -0.12 8.07
C TRP A 34 -2.76 1.28 7.53
N VAL A 35 -2.18 1.56 6.36
CA VAL A 35 -2.48 2.73 5.53
C VAL A 35 -2.91 2.26 4.13
N LEU A 36 -3.94 2.89 3.59
CA LEU A 36 -4.43 2.67 2.23
C LEU A 36 -4.20 3.95 1.42
N LEU A 37 -3.62 3.81 0.24
CA LEU A 37 -3.42 4.89 -0.74
C LEU A 37 -4.24 4.56 -1.98
N ASP A 38 -5.21 5.39 -2.31
CA ASP A 38 -6.07 5.21 -3.49
C ASP A 38 -5.65 6.18 -4.60
N TYR A 39 -5.29 5.66 -5.78
CA TYR A 39 -5.00 6.42 -6.99
C TYR A 39 -6.04 6.17 -8.10
N GLY A 40 -7.20 5.60 -7.75
CA GLY A 40 -8.31 5.25 -8.64
C GLY A 40 -8.05 3.98 -9.44
N GLY A 41 -7.04 3.98 -10.31
CA GLY A 41 -6.65 2.79 -11.10
C GLY A 41 -5.72 1.83 -10.36
N LEU A 42 -5.16 2.25 -9.22
CA LEU A 42 -4.23 1.51 -8.38
C LEU A 42 -4.54 1.81 -6.92
N VAL A 43 -4.66 0.78 -6.10
CA VAL A 43 -4.79 0.91 -4.64
C VAL A 43 -3.61 0.22 -3.98
N VAL A 44 -2.90 0.92 -3.10
CA VAL A 44 -1.75 0.37 -2.38
C VAL A 44 -2.10 0.18 -0.91
N HIS A 45 -1.93 -1.05 -0.43
CA HIS A 45 -2.12 -1.42 0.97
C HIS A 45 -0.74 -1.54 1.65
N VAL A 46 -0.43 -0.65 2.58
CA VAL A 46 0.79 -0.73 3.39
C VAL A 46 0.42 -1.23 4.78
N MET A 47 0.80 -2.47 5.10
CA MET A 47 0.38 -3.17 6.31
C MET A 47 1.58 -3.63 7.14
N ALA A 48 1.45 -3.58 8.46
CA ALA A 48 2.32 -4.33 9.36
C ALA A 48 1.99 -5.83 9.28
N PRO A 49 2.96 -6.71 9.64
CA PRO A 49 2.78 -8.15 9.49
C PRO A 49 1.55 -8.71 10.21
N ALA A 50 1.24 -8.21 11.42
CA ALA A 50 0.11 -8.66 12.20
C ALA A 50 -1.23 -8.31 11.54
N GLU A 51 -1.38 -7.07 11.04
CA GLU A 51 -2.58 -6.64 10.33
C GLU A 51 -2.74 -7.40 9.01
N ARG A 52 -1.64 -7.63 8.27
CA ARG A 52 -1.67 -8.41 7.02
C ARG A 52 -2.14 -9.84 7.26
N GLU A 53 -1.63 -10.49 8.30
CA GLU A 53 -2.05 -11.85 8.69
C GLU A 53 -3.50 -11.89 9.17
N TYR A 54 -3.93 -10.90 9.94
CA TYR A 54 -5.31 -10.83 10.46
C TYR A 54 -6.35 -10.61 9.36
N TYR A 55 -6.08 -9.70 8.41
CA TYR A 55 -7.02 -9.36 7.34
C TYR A 55 -6.92 -10.29 6.13
N ASP A 56 -5.75 -10.89 5.89
CA ASP A 56 -5.49 -11.91 4.85
C ASP A 56 -6.13 -11.55 3.49
N LEU A 57 -5.80 -10.35 3.00
CA LEU A 57 -6.33 -9.87 1.72
C LEU A 57 -5.84 -10.75 0.56
N GLU A 58 -4.70 -11.41 0.73
CA GLU A 58 -4.17 -12.40 -0.21
C GLU A 58 -5.16 -13.51 -0.52
N ARG A 59 -5.95 -13.95 0.46
CA ARG A 59 -7.01 -14.94 0.24
C ARG A 59 -8.15 -14.40 -0.60
N LEU A 60 -8.51 -13.12 -0.42
CA LEU A 60 -9.55 -12.47 -1.22
C LEU A 60 -9.12 -12.29 -2.68
N TRP A 61 -7.86 -11.90 -2.89
CA TRP A 61 -7.30 -11.63 -4.23
C TRP A 61 -6.54 -12.82 -4.82
N GLY A 62 -6.66 -14.01 -4.23
CA GLY A 62 -5.84 -15.18 -4.58
C GLY A 62 -5.98 -15.62 -6.04
N ASP A 63 -7.18 -15.45 -6.61
CA ASP A 63 -7.48 -15.79 -8.00
C ASP A 63 -7.17 -14.66 -9.00
N ALA A 64 -6.76 -13.47 -8.50
CA ALA A 64 -6.44 -12.35 -9.36
C ALA A 64 -5.10 -12.60 -10.09
N ARG A 65 -5.04 -12.22 -11.36
CA ARG A 65 -3.81 -12.29 -12.15
C ARG A 65 -2.73 -11.43 -11.49
N ARG A 66 -1.62 -12.06 -11.09
CA ARG A 66 -0.41 -11.34 -10.65
C ARG A 66 0.23 -10.64 -11.84
N VAL A 67 0.46 -9.35 -11.69
CA VAL A 67 1.23 -8.56 -12.66
C VAL A 67 2.71 -8.71 -12.28
N PRO A 68 3.56 -9.29 -13.15
CA PRO A 68 4.98 -9.41 -12.85
C PRO A 68 5.62 -8.03 -12.76
N LEU A 69 6.48 -7.82 -11.76
CA LEU A 69 7.25 -6.60 -11.61
C LEU A 69 8.57 -6.70 -12.37
N GLU A 70 9.01 -5.61 -12.98
CA GLU A 70 10.30 -5.60 -13.69
C GLU A 70 11.44 -5.85 -12.70
N GLY A 71 12.21 -6.92 -12.92
CA GLY A 71 13.33 -7.31 -12.05
C GLY A 71 13.06 -8.48 -11.10
N GLU A 72 11.85 -9.08 -11.14
CA GLU A 72 11.53 -10.39 -10.53
C GLU A 72 11.54 -11.54 -11.55
#